data_AF-A0A0W0WN71-F1
#
_entry.id   AF-A0A0W0WN71-F1
#
_cell.length_a   1.000
_cell.length_b   1.000
_cell.length_c   1.000
_cell.angle_alpha   90.00
_cell.angle_beta   90.00
_cell.angle_gamma   90.00
#
_symmetry.space_group_name_H-M   'P 1'
#
loop_
_entity.id
_entity.type
_entity.pdbx_description
1 polymer ?
#
loop_
_entity_poly.entity_id
_entity_poly.type
_entity_poly.pdbx_seq_one_letter_code
_entity_poly.pdbx_strand_id
1 'polypeptide(L)'
;MPNNNNVFTEDFLDFIGDEKHLLEALEHVDVSEVEQLAQLSSIDLNDHYAQLCQRENIELLALKAFQSGKITRLQITTFLEGLYLHRHFSNTSVIALLDKKQCIHPLLASQLRNMIASMLLPRLLTNEDIEDIMGRFQQFILQLPVSEQLVFQFTDDRKEYRPLQEFFIGSGVLAETYRDMDHNKSVLFHLSMGLRDALMKALYGENAKALFPRLGRFSIDLIDAGMHRGGRYSCVPFSKTAETESFHGQNAGVFYALLHDEVHRRLISAIPNHLYQAVFHSIDLIREKTGVKWSHFIWNMVDLEFQSNDQNTNGKMEDTASSTRAFCEILSEKTADTG
;
A
#
# COMPACT_ATOMS: atom_id res chain seq x y z
N MET A 1 -11.99 -28.72 -17.21
CA MET A 1 -11.37 -27.91 -16.13
C MET A 1 -10.88 -26.63 -16.77
N PRO A 2 -11.21 -25.44 -16.25
CA PRO A 2 -10.68 -24.20 -16.79
C PRO A 2 -9.16 -24.17 -16.57
N ASN A 3 -8.42 -23.75 -17.59
CA ASN A 3 -6.96 -23.71 -17.59
C ASN A 3 -6.48 -22.64 -16.60
N ASN A 4 -6.18 -23.03 -15.35
CA ASN A 4 -5.65 -22.12 -14.32
C ASN A 4 -4.36 -21.40 -14.75
N ASN A 5 -3.65 -21.90 -15.76
CA ASN A 5 -2.42 -21.27 -16.27
C ASN A 5 -2.64 -19.88 -16.89
N ASN A 6 -3.83 -19.57 -17.40
CA ASN A 6 -4.07 -18.26 -18.03
C ASN A 6 -4.14 -17.13 -17.00
N VAL A 7 -4.73 -17.37 -15.83
CA VAL A 7 -4.91 -16.35 -14.78
C VAL A 7 -3.56 -15.90 -14.20
N PHE A 8 -2.66 -16.85 -13.92
CA PHE A 8 -1.32 -16.52 -13.42
C PHE A 8 -0.48 -15.77 -14.45
N THR A 9 -0.69 -16.05 -15.74
CA THR A 9 0.03 -15.35 -16.81
C THR A 9 -0.43 -13.90 -16.93
N GLU A 10 -1.73 -13.62 -16.87
CA GLU A 10 -2.27 -12.25 -16.90
C GLU A 10 -1.88 -11.45 -15.64
N ASP A 11 -1.98 -12.06 -14.46
CA ASP A 11 -1.59 -11.44 -13.19
C ASP A 11 -0.09 -11.09 -13.17
N PHE A 12 0.75 -12.01 -13.66
CA PHE A 12 2.18 -11.78 -13.79
C PHE A 12 2.51 -10.65 -14.77
N LEU A 13 1.88 -10.64 -15.95
CA LEU A 13 2.10 -9.59 -16.96
C LEU A 13 1.65 -8.21 -16.45
N ASP A 14 0.53 -8.14 -15.74
CA ASP A 14 0.10 -6.88 -15.12
C ASP A 14 1.08 -6.42 -14.02
N PHE A 15 1.63 -7.33 -13.23
CA PHE A 15 2.62 -7.01 -12.20
C PHE A 15 3.94 -6.49 -12.75
N ILE A 16 4.49 -7.07 -13.82
CA ILE A 16 5.74 -6.56 -14.43
C ILE A 16 5.51 -5.31 -15.29
N GLY A 17 4.27 -5.11 -15.77
CA GLY A 17 3.89 -3.93 -16.53
C GLY A 17 4.71 -3.71 -17.80
N ASP A 18 5.36 -2.54 -17.88
CA ASP A 18 6.15 -2.14 -19.05
C ASP A 18 7.58 -2.72 -19.03
N GLU A 19 7.96 -3.41 -17.95
CA GLU A 19 9.29 -3.97 -17.72
C GLU A 19 9.50 -5.31 -18.45
N LYS A 20 9.10 -5.37 -19.72
CA LYS A 20 9.11 -6.59 -20.54
C LYS A 20 10.51 -7.18 -20.75
N HIS A 21 11.56 -6.37 -20.59
CA HIS A 21 12.94 -6.83 -20.61
C HIS A 21 13.22 -7.88 -19.52
N LEU A 22 12.43 -7.91 -18.44
CA LEU A 22 12.53 -8.92 -17.39
C LEU A 22 12.10 -10.32 -17.87
N LEU A 23 11.28 -10.42 -18.92
CA LEU A 23 10.87 -11.71 -19.49
C LEU A 23 12.08 -12.49 -20.00
N GLU A 24 12.97 -11.81 -20.73
CA GLU A 24 14.22 -12.38 -21.25
C GLU A 24 15.15 -12.79 -20.09
N ALA A 25 15.28 -11.94 -19.08
CA ALA A 25 16.10 -12.25 -17.90
C ALA A 25 15.63 -13.51 -17.15
N LEU A 26 14.32 -13.80 -17.16
CA LEU A 26 13.72 -14.97 -16.51
C LEU A 26 13.91 -16.28 -17.27
N GLU A 27 14.30 -16.26 -18.54
CA GLU A 27 14.61 -17.48 -19.30
C GLU A 27 15.89 -18.15 -18.80
N HIS A 28 16.79 -17.38 -18.19
CA HIS A 28 18.08 -17.83 -17.68
C HIS A 28 18.08 -18.20 -16.20
N VAL A 29 16.92 -18.12 -15.52
CA VAL A 29 16.79 -18.46 -14.10
C VAL A 29 16.48 -19.94 -13.93
N ASP A 30 17.31 -20.64 -13.15
CA ASP A 30 17.12 -22.07 -12.85
C ASP A 30 15.90 -22.30 -11.95
N VAL A 31 14.97 -23.14 -12.42
CA VAL A 31 13.72 -23.47 -11.73
C VAL A 31 13.97 -24.33 -10.47
N SER A 32 15.09 -25.05 -10.38
CA SER A 32 15.43 -25.83 -9.19
C SER A 32 15.72 -24.95 -7.96
N GLU A 33 16.17 -23.71 -8.17
CA GLU A 33 16.38 -22.72 -7.10
C GLU A 33 15.06 -22.08 -6.62
N VAL A 34 14.02 -22.11 -7.45
CA VAL A 34 12.68 -21.55 -7.15
C VAL A 34 11.97 -22.34 -6.04
N GLU A 35 12.20 -23.66 -5.96
CA GLU A 35 11.60 -24.50 -4.94
C GLU A 35 12.14 -24.19 -3.53
N GLN A 36 13.37 -23.68 -3.42
CA GLN A 36 13.95 -23.23 -2.14
C GLN A 36 13.27 -21.95 -1.64
N LEU A 37 12.87 -21.04 -2.54
CA LEU A 37 12.11 -19.83 -2.19
C LEU A 37 10.67 -20.17 -1.78
N ALA A 38 10.02 -21.14 -2.42
CA ALA A 38 8.66 -21.52 -2.06
C ALA A 38 8.55 -22.06 -0.60
N GLN A 39 9.64 -22.60 -0.05
CA GLN A 39 9.72 -23.10 1.33
C GLN A 39 9.78 -21.98 2.39
N LEU A 40 10.05 -20.72 2.01
CA LEU A 40 9.94 -19.53 2.88
C LEU A 40 8.55 -19.34 3.49
N SER A 41 7.53 -19.97 2.91
CA SER A 41 6.17 -20.01 3.45
C SER A 41 6.03 -20.80 4.75
N SER A 42 7.10 -21.36 5.32
CA SER A 42 7.01 -22.32 6.43
C SER A 42 8.06 -22.30 7.54
N ILE A 43 9.15 -21.50 7.49
CA ILE A 43 10.28 -21.66 8.42
C ILE A 43 10.80 -20.34 8.99
N ASP A 44 11.09 -20.37 10.31
CA ASP A 44 11.80 -19.42 11.16
C ASP A 44 12.56 -18.31 10.42
N LEU A 45 11.92 -17.15 10.32
CA LEU A 45 12.21 -16.17 9.27
C LEU A 45 13.44 -15.32 9.53
N ASN A 46 13.93 -15.15 10.76
CA ASN A 46 15.00 -14.17 10.99
C ASN A 46 16.34 -14.58 10.36
N ASP A 47 16.83 -15.78 10.65
CA ASP A 47 18.15 -16.20 10.18
C ASP A 47 18.14 -16.60 8.69
N HIS A 48 17.05 -17.22 8.24
CA HIS A 48 16.93 -17.68 6.86
C HIS A 48 16.67 -16.53 5.88
N TYR A 49 15.84 -15.55 6.26
CA TYR A 49 15.56 -14.38 5.42
C TYR A 49 16.81 -13.53 5.19
N ALA A 50 17.60 -13.28 6.24
CA ALA A 50 18.85 -12.54 6.14
C ALA A 50 19.86 -13.23 5.19
N GLN A 51 19.96 -14.57 5.23
CA GLN A 51 20.82 -15.33 4.32
C GLN A 51 20.32 -15.28 2.86
N LEU A 52 19.01 -15.34 2.65
CA LEU A 52 18.41 -15.26 1.32
C LEU A 52 18.60 -13.87 0.69
N CYS A 53 18.48 -12.81 1.48
CA CYS A 53 18.71 -11.44 1.03
C CYS A 53 20.13 -11.18 0.51
N GLN A 54 21.10 -12.02 0.87
CA GLN A 54 22.49 -11.94 0.39
C GLN A 54 22.69 -12.54 -1.01
N ARG A 55 21.72 -13.29 -1.55
CA ARG A 55 21.85 -13.87 -2.90
C ARG A 55 21.70 -12.80 -3.98
N GLU A 56 22.62 -12.77 -4.93
CA GLU A 56 22.68 -11.75 -5.98
C GLU A 56 21.44 -11.74 -6.90
N ASN A 57 20.92 -12.93 -7.27
CA ASN A 57 19.79 -13.08 -8.19
C ASN A 57 18.44 -13.25 -7.49
N ILE A 58 18.34 -12.94 -6.20
CA ILE A 58 17.16 -13.26 -5.39
C ILE A 58 15.86 -12.62 -5.90
N GLU A 59 15.94 -11.41 -6.44
CA GLU A 59 14.79 -10.70 -7.04
C GLU A 59 14.26 -11.41 -8.29
N LEU A 60 15.16 -11.88 -9.16
CA LEU A 60 14.77 -12.65 -10.35
C LEU A 60 14.22 -14.02 -9.98
N LEU A 61 14.78 -14.66 -8.95
CA LEU A 61 14.27 -15.93 -8.43
C LEU A 61 12.86 -15.78 -7.88
N ALA A 62 12.58 -14.72 -7.11
CA ALA A 62 11.25 -14.41 -6.61
C ALA A 62 10.26 -14.14 -7.75
N LEU A 63 10.69 -13.38 -8.76
CA LEU A 63 9.89 -13.11 -9.95
C LEU A 63 9.58 -14.38 -10.75
N LYS A 64 10.54 -15.31 -10.85
CA LYS A 64 10.33 -16.63 -11.46
C LYS A 64 9.36 -17.50 -10.65
N ALA A 65 9.44 -17.45 -9.33
CA ALA A 65 8.50 -18.13 -8.44
C ALA A 65 7.07 -17.63 -8.65
N PHE A 66 6.90 -16.32 -8.81
CA PHE A 66 5.59 -15.73 -9.10
C PHE A 66 5.11 -16.08 -10.52
N GLN A 67 5.97 -15.98 -11.55
CA GLN A 67 5.66 -16.38 -12.92
C GLN A 67 5.16 -17.82 -13.02
N SER A 68 5.73 -18.73 -12.22
CA SER A 68 5.37 -20.15 -12.18
C SER A 68 4.18 -20.47 -11.26
N GLY A 69 3.54 -19.46 -10.67
CA GLY A 69 2.38 -19.62 -9.78
C GLY A 69 2.70 -20.28 -8.43
N LYS A 70 3.98 -20.31 -8.03
CA LYS A 70 4.42 -20.90 -6.75
C LYS A 70 4.18 -19.97 -5.57
N ILE A 71 4.22 -18.67 -5.82
CA ILE A 71 3.85 -17.63 -4.87
C ILE A 71 2.82 -16.70 -5.52
N THR A 72 2.05 -16.01 -4.70
CA THR A 72 1.03 -15.04 -5.11
C THR A 72 1.62 -13.63 -5.28
N ARG A 73 0.85 -12.72 -5.89
CA ARG A 73 1.21 -11.29 -5.96
C ARG A 73 1.50 -10.68 -4.59
N LEU A 74 0.72 -11.04 -3.56
CA LEU A 74 0.95 -10.56 -2.19
C LEU A 74 2.31 -11.03 -1.67
N GLN A 75 2.64 -12.31 -1.87
CA GLN A 75 3.88 -12.92 -1.42
C GLN A 75 5.13 -12.37 -2.10
N ILE A 76 5.11 -12.18 -3.42
CA ILE A 76 6.24 -11.52 -4.09
C ILE A 76 6.39 -10.07 -3.63
N THR A 77 5.29 -9.35 -3.41
CA THR A 77 5.32 -7.97 -2.92
C THR A 77 5.93 -7.89 -1.53
N THR A 78 5.43 -8.70 -0.59
CA THR A 78 5.98 -8.84 0.77
C THR A 78 7.47 -9.17 0.75
N PHE A 79 7.88 -10.09 -0.12
CA PHE A 79 9.28 -10.48 -0.28
C PHE A 79 10.16 -9.32 -0.78
N LEU A 80 9.76 -8.66 -1.87
CA LEU A 80 10.53 -7.57 -2.46
C LEU A 80 10.63 -6.36 -1.52
N GLU A 81 9.54 -6.03 -0.81
CA GLU A 81 9.55 -4.98 0.20
C GLU A 81 10.50 -5.30 1.36
N GLY A 82 10.42 -6.52 1.92
CA GLY A 82 11.33 -6.91 3.00
C GLY A 82 12.79 -6.92 2.55
N LEU A 83 13.07 -7.30 1.29
CA LEU A 83 14.41 -7.27 0.71
C LEU A 83 14.93 -5.84 0.59
N TYR A 84 14.08 -4.92 0.13
CA TYR A 84 14.39 -3.49 0.11
C TYR A 84 14.69 -2.97 1.52
N LEU A 85 13.84 -3.29 2.49
CA LEU A 85 14.05 -2.92 3.89
C LEU A 85 15.39 -3.44 4.44
N HIS A 86 15.75 -4.67 4.11
CA HIS A 86 17.02 -5.26 4.54
C HIS A 86 18.25 -4.58 3.90
N ARG A 87 18.15 -4.15 2.63
CA ARG A 87 19.26 -3.52 1.91
C ARG A 87 19.44 -2.04 2.24
N HIS A 88 18.37 -1.33 2.57
CA HIS A 88 18.37 0.13 2.68
C HIS A 88 18.22 0.67 4.11
N PHE A 89 17.87 -0.17 5.08
CA PHE A 89 17.68 0.23 6.47
C PHE A 89 18.51 -0.62 7.43
N SER A 90 18.76 -0.09 8.63
CA SER A 90 19.57 -0.76 9.64
C SER A 90 18.72 -1.55 10.63
N ASN A 91 19.32 -2.55 11.28
CA ASN A 91 18.65 -3.40 12.29
C ASN A 91 17.35 -4.07 11.79
N THR A 92 17.28 -4.40 10.51
CA THR A 92 16.11 -5.05 9.92
C THR A 92 15.95 -6.47 10.42
N SER A 93 14.78 -6.79 10.96
CA SER A 93 14.38 -8.10 11.47
C SER A 93 12.93 -8.40 11.10
N VAL A 94 12.53 -9.66 11.16
CA VAL A 94 11.21 -10.17 10.81
C VAL A 94 10.58 -10.80 12.06
N ILE A 95 9.35 -10.42 12.36
CA ILE A 95 8.59 -10.87 13.53
C ILE A 95 7.28 -11.46 13.02
N ALA A 96 6.90 -12.64 13.52
CA ALA A 96 5.56 -13.17 13.29
C ALA A 96 4.55 -12.36 14.10
N LEU A 97 3.47 -11.88 13.46
CA LEU A 97 2.47 -11.08 14.15
C LEU A 97 1.68 -11.91 15.18
N LEU A 98 1.42 -13.18 14.87
CA LEU A 98 0.76 -14.10 15.79
C LEU A 98 1.79 -14.89 16.60
N ASP A 99 1.55 -15.00 17.90
CA ASP A 99 2.33 -15.83 18.80
C ASP A 99 2.00 -17.32 18.63
N LYS A 100 2.68 -18.18 19.41
CA LYS A 100 2.43 -19.64 19.38
C LYS A 100 1.01 -20.04 19.79
N LYS A 101 0.27 -19.15 20.46
CA LYS A 101 -1.13 -19.34 20.86
C LYS A 101 -2.10 -18.75 19.83
N GLN A 102 -1.59 -18.28 18.68
CA GLN A 102 -2.37 -17.65 17.62
C GLN A 102 -3.03 -16.33 18.05
N CYS A 103 -2.44 -15.66 19.04
CA CYS A 103 -2.83 -14.34 19.52
C CYS A 103 -1.87 -13.28 18.95
N ILE A 104 -2.35 -12.05 18.76
CA ILE A 104 -1.49 -10.93 18.38
C ILE A 104 -0.36 -10.78 19.40
N HIS A 105 0.88 -10.71 18.90
CA HIS A 105 2.09 -10.65 19.71
C HIS A 105 2.01 -9.47 20.69
N PRO A 106 2.22 -9.66 22.01
CA PRO A 106 2.03 -8.60 23.00
C PRO A 106 2.87 -7.34 22.74
N LEU A 107 4.08 -7.52 22.19
CA LEU A 107 4.96 -6.40 21.84
C LEU A 107 4.46 -5.55 20.68
N LEU A 108 3.53 -6.03 19.86
CA LEU A 108 2.98 -5.31 18.68
C LEU A 108 1.53 -4.85 18.95
N ALA A 109 0.91 -5.41 19.98
CA ALA A 109 -0.52 -5.25 20.23
C ALA A 109 -0.90 -3.80 20.62
N SER A 110 -0.05 -3.09 21.37
CA SER A 110 -0.33 -1.71 21.76
C SER A 110 -0.17 -0.76 20.58
N GLN A 111 0.78 -1.05 19.70
CA GLN A 111 1.06 -0.21 18.56
C GLN A 111 0.05 -0.42 17.44
N LEU A 112 -0.40 -1.65 17.19
CA LEU A 112 -1.54 -1.90 16.31
C LEU A 112 -2.80 -1.16 16.77
N ARG A 113 -3.04 -1.05 18.08
CA ARG A 113 -4.17 -0.26 18.60
C ARG A 113 -3.99 1.23 18.32
N ASN A 114 -2.79 1.76 18.54
CA ASN A 114 -2.49 3.17 18.23
C ASN A 114 -2.63 3.46 16.74
N MET A 115 -2.16 2.54 15.90
CA MET A 115 -2.35 2.57 14.45
C MET A 115 -3.84 2.64 14.11
N ILE A 116 -4.64 1.68 14.57
CA ILE A 116 -6.08 1.62 14.30
C ILE A 116 -6.76 2.90 14.79
N ALA A 117 -6.45 3.36 16.01
CA ALA A 117 -6.99 4.61 16.55
C ALA A 117 -6.69 5.81 15.64
N SER A 118 -5.45 5.92 15.12
CA SER A 118 -5.07 7.00 14.19
C SER A 118 -5.80 6.90 12.84
N MET A 119 -6.10 5.68 12.38
CA MET A 119 -6.85 5.43 11.14
C MET A 119 -8.35 5.70 11.28
N LEU A 120 -8.88 5.62 12.50
CA LEU A 120 -10.26 5.98 12.84
C LEU A 120 -10.45 7.48 13.07
N LEU A 121 -9.39 8.24 13.40
CA LEU A 121 -9.48 9.68 13.72
C LEU A 121 -10.15 10.53 12.61
N PRO A 122 -9.95 10.27 11.30
CA PRO A 122 -10.69 10.95 10.23
C PRO A 122 -12.15 10.49 10.11
N ARG A 123 -12.53 9.36 10.69
CA ARG A 123 -13.89 8.81 10.69
C ARG A 123 -14.67 9.37 11.87
N LEU A 124 -15.06 10.65 11.78
CA LEU A 124 -15.94 11.35 12.75
C LEU A 124 -17.34 10.70 12.94
N LEU A 125 -17.60 9.51 12.37
CA LEU A 125 -18.93 8.92 12.23
C LEU A 125 -19.04 7.44 12.65
N THR A 126 -17.98 6.79 13.14
CA THR A 126 -18.06 5.38 13.57
C THR A 126 -17.76 5.23 15.06
N ASN A 127 -18.77 4.81 15.84
CA ASN A 127 -18.63 4.36 17.24
C ASN A 127 -18.02 2.94 17.33
N GLU A 128 -17.17 2.56 16.37
CA GLU A 128 -16.60 1.22 16.36
C GLU A 128 -15.56 1.07 17.47
N ASP A 129 -15.69 -0.01 18.24
CA ASP A 129 -14.73 -0.39 19.26
C ASP A 129 -13.43 -0.91 18.60
N ILE A 130 -12.28 -0.42 19.07
CA ILE A 130 -10.97 -0.87 18.60
C ILE A 130 -10.80 -2.37 18.83
N GLU A 131 -11.33 -2.92 19.92
CA GLU A 131 -11.22 -4.36 20.20
C GLU A 131 -12.06 -5.20 19.23
N ASP A 132 -13.19 -4.69 18.74
CA ASP A 132 -13.97 -5.37 17.70
C ASP A 132 -13.18 -5.40 16.37
N ILE A 133 -12.50 -4.30 16.02
CA ILE A 133 -11.63 -4.24 14.84
C ILE A 133 -10.44 -5.20 15.00
N MET A 134 -9.79 -5.19 16.16
CA MET A 134 -8.68 -6.11 16.47
C MET A 134 -9.12 -7.57 16.38
N GLY A 135 -10.32 -7.89 16.87
CA GLY A 135 -10.90 -9.23 16.76
C GLY A 135 -11.12 -9.65 15.30
N ARG A 136 -11.73 -8.79 14.47
CA ARG A 136 -11.90 -9.06 13.02
C ARG A 136 -10.56 -9.19 12.31
N PHE A 137 -9.61 -8.31 12.63
CA PHE A 137 -8.27 -8.35 12.05
C PHE A 137 -7.58 -9.68 12.33
N GLN A 138 -7.60 -10.14 13.60
CA GLN A 138 -7.07 -11.46 13.96
C GLN A 138 -7.72 -12.59 13.16
N GLN A 139 -9.04 -12.57 12.95
CA GLN A 139 -9.72 -13.58 12.12
C GLN A 139 -9.26 -13.57 10.66
N PHE A 140 -8.95 -12.39 10.08
CA PHE A 140 -8.38 -12.31 8.74
C PHE A 140 -6.94 -12.80 8.70
N ILE A 141 -6.12 -12.49 9.71
CA ILE A 141 -4.72 -12.94 9.78
C ILE A 141 -4.62 -14.47 9.79
N LEU A 142 -5.51 -15.14 10.53
CA LEU A 142 -5.55 -16.61 10.62
C LEU A 142 -5.83 -17.30 9.28
N GLN A 143 -6.38 -16.57 8.29
CA GLN A 143 -6.65 -17.08 6.95
C GLN A 143 -5.50 -16.83 5.97
N LEU A 144 -4.52 -16.02 6.37
CA LEU A 144 -3.36 -15.73 5.54
C LEU A 144 -2.35 -16.89 5.59
N PRO A 145 -1.61 -17.15 4.50
CA PRO A 145 -0.45 -18.02 4.57
C PRO A 145 0.60 -17.44 5.52
N VAL A 146 1.41 -18.29 6.17
CA VAL A 146 2.38 -17.86 7.21
C VAL A 146 3.34 -16.79 6.70
N SER A 147 3.74 -16.82 5.42
CA SER A 147 4.58 -15.79 4.79
C SER A 147 3.95 -14.39 4.76
N GLU A 148 2.62 -14.29 4.92
CA GLU A 148 1.85 -13.04 4.92
C GLU A 148 1.38 -12.67 6.34
N GLN A 149 1.88 -13.34 7.38
CA GLN A 149 1.58 -13.01 8.78
C GLN A 149 2.75 -12.28 9.44
N LEU A 150 3.55 -11.57 8.64
CA LEU A 150 4.88 -11.06 9.03
C LEU A 150 4.91 -9.56 9.20
N VAL A 151 5.71 -9.11 10.15
CA VAL A 151 6.03 -7.71 10.40
C VAL A 151 7.53 -7.52 10.28
N PHE A 152 7.96 -6.54 9.49
CA PHE A 152 9.36 -6.16 9.35
C PHE A 152 9.67 -5.02 10.31
N GLN A 153 10.56 -5.23 11.26
CA GLN A 153 11.05 -4.19 12.17
C GLN A 153 12.40 -3.68 11.65
N PHE A 154 12.58 -2.36 11.52
CA PHE A 154 13.83 -1.75 11.04
C PHE A 154 14.05 -0.37 11.66
N THR A 155 15.25 0.20 11.50
CA THR A 155 15.59 1.56 11.93
C THR A 155 15.89 2.42 10.71
N ASP A 156 15.23 3.58 10.63
CA ASP A 156 15.59 4.61 9.65
C ASP A 156 16.35 5.77 10.33
N ASP A 157 17.63 5.91 9.99
CA ASP A 157 18.52 6.95 10.47
C ASP A 157 18.71 8.11 9.48
N ARG A 158 18.06 8.05 8.31
CA ARG A 158 18.18 9.07 7.25
C ARG A 158 17.40 10.33 7.62
N LYS A 159 18.10 11.45 7.69
CA LYS A 159 17.51 12.74 8.12
C LYS A 159 16.57 13.36 7.08
N GLU A 160 16.86 13.16 5.80
CA GLU A 160 16.12 13.76 4.68
C GLU A 160 14.66 13.29 4.59
N TYR A 161 14.35 12.09 5.10
CA TYR A 161 13.01 11.51 5.06
C TYR A 161 12.22 11.66 6.37
N ARG A 162 12.75 12.34 7.39
CA ARG A 162 12.06 12.52 8.69
C ARG A 162 10.67 13.17 8.58
N PRO A 163 10.47 14.25 7.80
CA PRO A 163 9.14 14.84 7.66
C PRO A 163 8.12 13.87 7.04
N LEU A 164 8.56 13.05 6.07
CA LEU A 164 7.74 12.00 5.48
C LEU A 164 7.44 10.90 6.50
N GLN A 165 8.43 10.46 7.28
CA GLN A 165 8.22 9.49 8.36
C GLN A 165 7.17 9.99 9.36
N GLU A 166 7.24 11.26 9.78
CA GLU A 166 6.26 11.86 10.70
C GLU A 166 4.85 11.89 10.09
N PHE A 167 4.72 12.24 8.81
CA PHE A 167 3.45 12.15 8.09
C PHE A 167 2.90 10.72 8.07
N PHE A 168 3.74 9.73 7.77
CA PHE A 168 3.32 8.33 7.73
C PHE A 168 3.03 7.74 9.11
N ILE A 169 3.72 8.21 10.16
CA ILE A 169 3.39 7.88 11.56
C ILE A 169 2.01 8.45 11.89
N GLY A 170 1.75 9.71 11.54
CA GLY A 170 0.45 10.36 11.74
C GLY A 170 -0.69 9.73 10.94
N SER A 171 -0.39 9.12 9.79
CA SER A 171 -1.34 8.34 8.98
C SER A 171 -1.44 6.86 9.41
N GLY A 172 -0.81 6.47 10.51
CA GLY A 172 -0.83 5.10 11.00
C GLY A 172 -0.03 4.10 10.15
N VAL A 173 0.59 4.53 9.06
CA VAL A 173 1.33 3.67 8.13
C VAL A 173 2.68 3.21 8.73
N LEU A 174 3.21 3.92 9.73
CA LEU A 174 4.52 3.64 10.37
C LEU A 174 4.45 3.50 11.91
N ALA A 175 3.28 3.21 12.46
CA ALA A 175 2.99 3.46 13.87
C ALA A 175 3.58 2.42 14.83
N GLU A 176 4.89 2.47 15.11
CA GLU A 176 5.52 1.75 16.23
C GLU A 176 6.82 2.45 16.73
N THR A 177 6.81 3.76 17.00
CA THR A 177 7.97 4.40 17.64
C THR A 177 7.83 4.41 19.16
N TYR A 178 8.52 3.48 19.82
CA TYR A 178 9.17 3.78 21.09
C TYR A 178 10.27 4.82 20.80
N ARG A 179 10.12 6.03 21.31
CA ARG A 179 11.18 7.04 21.32
C ARG A 179 11.96 6.82 22.62
N ASP A 180 13.07 6.08 22.56
CA ASP A 180 14.04 6.18 23.65
C ASP A 180 14.61 7.61 23.59
N MET A 181 14.41 8.36 24.67
CA MET A 181 15.00 9.69 24.83
C MET A 181 16.51 9.60 25.11
N ASP A 182 17.06 8.39 25.20
CA ASP A 182 18.47 8.15 24.93
C ASP A 182 18.66 7.72 23.47
N HIS A 183 19.12 8.67 22.64
CA HIS A 183 19.84 8.43 21.38
C HIS A 183 19.01 8.25 20.09
N ASN A 184 18.29 9.30 19.66
CA ASN A 184 18.13 9.71 18.24
C ASN A 184 17.64 8.70 17.16
N LYS A 185 17.13 7.51 17.52
CA LYS A 185 16.74 6.45 16.56
C LYS A 185 15.25 6.12 16.62
N SER A 186 14.62 6.08 15.45
CA SER A 186 13.23 5.65 15.27
C SER A 186 13.22 4.19 14.80
N VAL A 187 12.67 3.30 15.63
CA VAL A 187 12.33 1.93 15.19
C VAL A 187 10.97 1.98 14.52
N LEU A 188 10.86 1.35 13.36
CA LEU A 188 9.68 1.32 12.49
C LEU A 188 9.29 -0.12 12.25
N PHE A 189 8.00 -0.35 12.08
CA PHE A 189 7.44 -1.66 11.81
C PHE A 189 6.57 -1.56 10.56
N HIS A 190 6.82 -2.44 9.60
CA HIS A 190 6.12 -2.50 8.33
C HIS A 190 5.41 -3.83 8.22
N LEU A 191 4.10 -3.79 8.09
CA LEU A 191 3.27 -4.97 7.93
C LEU A 191 3.47 -5.55 6.51
N SER A 192 3.58 -6.88 6.40
CA SER A 192 3.49 -7.56 5.11
C SER A 192 2.22 -7.17 4.34
N MET A 193 2.25 -7.34 3.02
CA MET A 193 1.15 -6.94 2.16
C MET A 193 -0.18 -7.61 2.56
N GLY A 194 -0.16 -8.91 2.86
CA GLY A 194 -1.34 -9.61 3.35
C GLY A 194 -1.88 -9.10 4.69
N LEU A 195 -1.00 -8.72 5.63
CA LEU A 195 -1.43 -8.08 6.88
C LEU A 195 -2.08 -6.71 6.63
N ARG A 196 -1.53 -5.90 5.72
CA ARG A 196 -2.14 -4.61 5.35
C ARG A 196 -3.51 -4.81 4.71
N ASP A 197 -3.66 -5.77 3.80
CA ASP A 197 -4.95 -6.13 3.20
C ASP A 197 -5.97 -6.62 4.25
N ALA A 198 -5.54 -7.46 5.20
CA ALA A 198 -6.38 -7.94 6.29
C ALA A 198 -6.84 -6.79 7.20
N LEU A 199 -5.96 -5.83 7.50
CA LEU A 199 -6.29 -4.64 8.28
C LEU A 199 -7.31 -3.76 7.54
N MET A 200 -7.12 -3.52 6.25
CA MET A 200 -8.06 -2.75 5.43
C MET A 200 -9.45 -3.40 5.42
N LYS A 201 -9.53 -4.72 5.31
CA LYS A 201 -10.81 -5.45 5.41
C LYS A 201 -11.43 -5.35 6.81
N ALA A 202 -10.64 -5.41 7.87
CA ALA A 202 -11.13 -5.27 9.24
C ALA A 202 -11.72 -3.87 9.53
N LEU A 203 -11.13 -2.83 8.94
CA LEU A 203 -11.53 -1.44 9.09
C LEU A 203 -12.71 -1.05 8.18
N TYR A 204 -12.69 -1.48 6.92
CA TYR A 204 -13.60 -0.93 5.89
C TYR A 204 -14.61 -1.95 5.35
N GLY A 205 -14.48 -3.24 5.71
CA GLY A 205 -15.36 -4.30 5.24
C GLY A 205 -15.41 -4.34 3.70
N GLU A 206 -16.62 -4.32 3.15
CA GLU A 206 -16.86 -4.28 1.70
C GLU A 206 -16.36 -3.00 0.99
N ASN A 207 -16.08 -1.93 1.75
CA ASN A 207 -15.55 -0.68 1.18
C ASN A 207 -14.02 -0.70 1.06
N ALA A 208 -13.34 -1.71 1.58
CA ALA A 208 -11.89 -1.85 1.45
C ALA A 208 -11.49 -1.89 -0.04
N LYS A 209 -10.73 -0.88 -0.48
CA LYS A 209 -10.22 -0.82 -1.85
C LYS A 209 -8.92 -1.61 -1.96
N ALA A 210 -8.69 -2.17 -3.13
CA ALA A 210 -7.49 -2.96 -3.39
C ALA A 210 -6.26 -2.05 -3.58
N LEU A 211 -5.09 -2.59 -3.24
CA LEU A 211 -3.85 -2.11 -3.83
C LEU A 211 -3.47 -3.08 -4.94
N PHE A 212 -2.95 -2.58 -6.05
CA PHE A 212 -2.46 -3.38 -7.16
C PHE A 212 -0.94 -3.17 -7.26
N PRO A 213 -0.14 -3.94 -6.51
CA PRO A 213 1.31 -3.86 -6.57
C PRO A 213 1.81 -4.14 -7.99
N ARG A 214 2.72 -3.31 -8.49
CA ARG A 214 3.29 -3.41 -9.83
C ARG A 214 4.71 -2.83 -9.87
N LEU A 215 5.52 -3.34 -10.79
CA LEU A 215 6.88 -2.86 -11.05
C LEU A 215 6.89 -1.66 -12.00
N GLY A 216 7.98 -0.87 -11.91
CA GLY A 216 8.24 0.25 -12.81
C GLY A 216 7.50 1.54 -12.42
N ARG A 217 7.27 2.39 -13.42
CA ARG A 217 6.71 3.74 -13.24
C ARG A 217 5.20 3.78 -13.46
N PHE A 218 4.55 4.69 -12.75
CA PHE A 218 3.11 4.89 -12.83
C PHE A 218 2.78 6.19 -13.55
N SER A 219 1.96 6.08 -14.60
CA SER A 219 1.34 7.23 -15.25
C SER A 219 0.01 7.58 -14.57
N ILE A 220 -0.43 8.82 -14.74
CA ILE A 220 -1.76 9.27 -14.31
C ILE A 220 -2.85 8.35 -14.91
N ASP A 221 -2.71 7.97 -16.18
CA ASP A 221 -3.62 7.03 -16.87
C ASP A 221 -3.70 5.67 -16.15
N LEU A 222 -2.56 5.15 -15.65
CA LEU A 222 -2.52 3.87 -14.96
C LEU A 222 -3.19 3.96 -13.59
N ILE A 223 -2.93 5.04 -12.83
CA ILE A 223 -3.59 5.29 -11.55
C ILE A 223 -5.11 5.36 -11.75
N ASP A 224 -5.57 6.14 -12.73
CA ASP A 224 -6.98 6.28 -13.06
C ASP A 224 -7.65 4.93 -13.41
N ALA A 225 -6.98 4.10 -14.22
CA ALA A 225 -7.45 2.77 -14.53
C ALA A 225 -7.56 1.87 -13.28
N GLY A 226 -6.63 2.00 -12.33
CA GLY A 226 -6.70 1.33 -11.03
C GLY A 226 -7.92 1.79 -10.23
N MET A 227 -8.15 3.11 -10.17
CA MET A 227 -9.27 3.70 -9.45
C MET A 227 -10.62 3.26 -10.03
N HIS A 228 -10.76 3.23 -11.35
CA HIS A 228 -11.97 2.67 -11.98
C HIS A 228 -12.19 1.18 -11.68
N ARG A 229 -11.13 0.43 -11.35
CA ARG A 229 -11.20 -0.99 -10.92
C ARG A 229 -11.47 -1.17 -9.42
N GLY A 230 -11.68 -0.09 -8.66
CA GLY A 230 -11.95 -0.17 -7.22
C GLY A 230 -10.69 -0.33 -6.35
N GLY A 231 -9.54 0.16 -6.83
CA GLY A 231 -8.29 0.11 -6.11
C GLY A 231 -7.30 1.16 -6.59
N ARG A 232 -6.04 1.03 -6.20
CA ARG A 232 -4.97 1.90 -6.69
C ARG A 232 -3.77 1.05 -7.02
N TYR A 233 -3.07 1.34 -8.12
CA TYR A 233 -1.77 0.73 -8.32
C TYR A 233 -0.76 1.29 -7.32
N SER A 234 0.19 0.47 -6.91
CA SER A 234 1.29 0.91 -6.04
C SER A 234 2.63 0.43 -6.58
N CYS A 235 3.65 1.24 -6.32
CA CYS A 235 5.03 0.86 -6.59
C CYS A 235 5.43 -0.36 -5.74
N VAL A 236 6.27 -1.22 -6.30
CA VAL A 236 6.99 -2.27 -5.57
C VAL A 236 8.48 -2.07 -5.81
N PRO A 237 9.33 -2.08 -4.77
CA PRO A 237 10.76 -1.93 -4.94
C PRO A 237 11.35 -3.10 -5.73
N PHE A 238 12.14 -2.79 -6.76
CA PHE A 238 12.87 -3.78 -7.55
C PHE A 238 14.10 -3.15 -8.21
N SER A 239 15.29 -3.68 -7.91
CA SER A 239 16.57 -3.06 -8.26
C SER A 239 16.82 -2.88 -9.76
N LYS A 240 16.13 -3.65 -10.60
CA LYS A 240 16.29 -3.62 -12.07
C LYS A 240 15.23 -2.78 -12.78
N THR A 241 14.43 -2.02 -12.04
CA THR A 241 13.39 -1.15 -12.62
C THR A 241 13.64 0.29 -12.24
N ALA A 242 13.11 1.22 -13.04
CA ALA A 242 13.24 2.64 -12.72
C ALA A 242 12.41 2.96 -11.47
N GLU A 243 13.07 3.44 -10.41
CA GLU A 243 12.38 3.83 -9.18
C GLU A 243 11.66 5.17 -9.35
N THR A 244 10.57 5.33 -8.60
CA THR A 244 9.94 6.63 -8.36
C THR A 244 10.86 7.45 -7.44
N GLU A 245 11.20 8.67 -7.87
CA GLU A 245 12.12 9.54 -7.15
C GLU A 245 11.41 10.70 -6.41
N SER A 246 10.12 10.94 -6.70
CA SER A 246 9.34 11.99 -6.04
C SER A 246 7.82 11.80 -6.15
N PHE A 247 7.08 12.39 -5.21
CA PHE A 247 5.64 12.60 -5.26
C PHE A 247 5.28 13.99 -4.69
N HIS A 248 4.25 14.65 -5.21
CA HIS A 248 3.84 16.00 -4.79
C HIS A 248 4.99 17.03 -4.67
N GLY A 249 6.01 16.92 -5.53
CA GLY A 249 7.20 17.78 -5.50
C GLY A 249 8.20 17.48 -4.37
N GLN A 250 8.01 16.41 -3.61
CA GLN A 250 8.92 15.93 -2.56
C GLN A 250 9.76 14.76 -3.07
N ASN A 251 11.07 14.83 -2.88
CA ASN A 251 11.96 13.70 -3.18
C ASN A 251 11.63 12.54 -2.25
N ALA A 252 11.35 11.37 -2.82
CA ALA A 252 10.91 10.19 -2.11
C ALA A 252 11.36 8.95 -2.87
N GLY A 253 12.11 8.07 -2.21
CA GLY A 253 12.43 6.76 -2.77
C GLY A 253 11.19 5.86 -2.89
N VAL A 254 11.31 4.79 -3.66
CA VAL A 254 10.21 3.86 -4.00
C VAL A 254 9.43 3.34 -2.78
N PHE A 255 10.10 3.14 -1.65
CA PHE A 255 9.42 2.71 -0.41
C PHE A 255 8.44 3.76 0.10
N TYR A 256 8.79 5.04 0.09
CA TYR A 256 7.89 6.10 0.52
C TYR A 256 6.76 6.35 -0.48
N ALA A 257 7.02 6.15 -1.78
CA ALA A 257 5.96 6.19 -2.80
C ALA A 257 4.92 5.08 -2.55
N LEU A 258 5.37 3.87 -2.19
CA LEU A 258 4.50 2.78 -1.78
C LEU A 258 3.67 3.12 -0.53
N LEU A 259 4.30 3.71 0.50
CA LEU A 259 3.59 4.16 1.70
C LEU A 259 2.58 5.29 1.39
N HIS A 260 2.90 6.15 0.41
CA HIS A 260 2.00 7.20 -0.07
C HIS A 260 0.76 6.59 -0.74
N ASP A 261 0.93 5.64 -1.65
CA ASP A 261 -0.19 4.93 -2.28
C ASP A 261 -1.06 4.17 -1.26
N GLU A 262 -0.48 3.68 -0.16
CA GLU A 262 -1.21 3.11 0.97
C GLU A 262 -2.08 4.13 1.71
N VAL A 263 -1.56 5.36 1.91
CA VAL A 263 -2.38 6.45 2.45
C VAL A 263 -3.55 6.74 1.54
N HIS A 264 -3.35 6.82 0.22
CA HIS A 264 -4.45 7.00 -0.72
C HIS A 264 -5.45 5.85 -0.66
N ARG A 265 -4.98 4.59 -0.68
CA ARG A 265 -5.84 3.41 -0.53
C ARG A 265 -6.73 3.50 0.70
N ARG A 266 -6.17 3.95 1.83
CA ARG A 266 -6.91 4.17 3.07
C ARG A 266 -7.97 5.26 2.92
N LEU A 267 -7.61 6.41 2.37
CA LEU A 267 -8.54 7.52 2.14
C LEU A 267 -9.72 7.09 1.27
N ILE A 268 -9.47 6.40 0.18
CA ILE A 268 -10.53 5.97 -0.75
C ILE A 268 -11.38 4.82 -0.21
N SER A 269 -10.84 4.02 0.73
CA SER A 269 -11.59 2.96 1.42
C SER A 269 -12.54 3.52 2.47
N ALA A 270 -12.27 4.71 2.99
CA ALA A 270 -13.18 5.42 3.88
C ALA A 270 -14.45 5.90 3.16
N ILE A 271 -14.45 5.96 1.83
CA ILE A 271 -15.58 6.37 1.00
C ILE A 271 -16.47 5.14 0.70
N PRO A 272 -17.77 5.20 1.04
CA PRO A 272 -18.73 4.16 0.66
C PRO A 272 -18.72 3.87 -0.85
N ASN A 273 -18.82 2.60 -1.22
CA ASN A 273 -18.71 2.14 -2.62
C ASN A 273 -19.63 2.91 -3.60
N HIS A 274 -20.85 3.25 -3.20
CA HIS A 274 -21.78 3.99 -4.05
C HIS A 274 -21.32 5.43 -4.32
N LEU A 275 -20.73 6.11 -3.32
CA LEU A 275 -20.16 7.46 -3.51
C LEU A 275 -18.89 7.40 -4.34
N TYR A 276 -18.04 6.41 -4.08
CA TYR A 276 -16.84 6.16 -4.88
C TYR A 276 -17.20 6.01 -6.37
N GLN A 277 -18.17 5.14 -6.69
CA GLN A 277 -18.66 4.94 -8.05
C GLN A 277 -19.28 6.21 -8.65
N ALA A 278 -20.00 7.01 -7.86
CA ALA A 278 -20.59 8.27 -8.32
C ALA A 278 -19.53 9.31 -8.71
N VAL A 279 -18.39 9.35 -8.02
CA VAL A 279 -17.27 10.22 -8.38
C VAL A 279 -16.71 9.84 -9.76
N PHE A 280 -16.39 8.56 -9.97
CA PHE A 280 -15.85 8.11 -11.27
C PHE A 280 -16.85 8.27 -12.41
N HIS A 281 -18.13 8.01 -12.15
CA HIS A 281 -19.19 8.29 -13.13
C HIS A 281 -19.24 9.77 -13.51
N SER A 282 -19.07 10.69 -12.54
CA SER A 282 -19.00 12.12 -12.82
C SER A 282 -17.78 12.49 -13.69
N ILE A 283 -16.62 11.88 -13.42
CA ILE A 283 -15.40 12.08 -14.22
C ILE A 283 -15.64 11.64 -15.67
N ASP A 284 -16.25 10.47 -15.87
CA ASP A 284 -16.57 9.95 -17.19
C ASP A 284 -17.53 10.88 -17.95
N LEU A 285 -18.56 11.39 -17.28
CA LEU A 285 -19.50 12.34 -17.87
C LEU A 285 -18.81 13.66 -18.27
N ILE A 286 -17.93 14.20 -17.42
CA ILE A 286 -17.16 15.41 -17.74
C ILE A 286 -16.31 15.19 -18.99
N ARG A 287 -15.59 14.06 -19.05
CA ARG A 287 -14.77 13.69 -20.22
C ARG A 287 -15.61 13.56 -21.47
N GLU A 288 -16.76 12.90 -21.38
CA GLU A 288 -17.69 12.72 -22.50
C GLU A 288 -18.22 14.07 -23.03
N LYS A 289 -18.62 14.98 -22.14
CA LYS A 289 -19.24 16.27 -22.53
C LYS A 289 -18.23 17.30 -22.99
N THR A 290 -17.02 17.32 -22.42
CA THR A 290 -16.01 18.35 -22.69
C THR A 290 -14.94 17.91 -23.68
N GLY A 291 -14.73 16.61 -23.86
CA GLY A 291 -13.58 16.04 -24.59
C GLY A 291 -12.24 16.20 -23.86
N VAL A 292 -12.23 16.76 -22.63
CA VAL A 292 -11.00 16.97 -21.85
C VAL A 292 -10.66 15.68 -21.11
N LYS A 293 -9.56 15.02 -21.52
CA LYS A 293 -9.06 13.81 -20.83
C LYS A 293 -8.48 14.14 -19.45
N TRP A 294 -7.64 15.18 -19.38
CA TRP A 294 -6.90 15.59 -18.18
C TRP A 294 -7.03 17.09 -17.90
N SER A 295 -7.34 17.40 -16.65
CA SER A 295 -7.24 18.73 -16.05
C SER A 295 -6.82 18.56 -14.60
N HIS A 296 -6.34 19.63 -13.95
CA HIS A 296 -6.01 19.57 -12.52
C HIS A 296 -7.24 19.17 -11.67
N PHE A 297 -8.42 19.64 -12.07
CA PHE A 297 -9.68 19.26 -11.44
C PHE A 297 -9.98 17.76 -11.57
N ILE A 298 -9.89 17.20 -12.78
CA ILE A 298 -10.08 15.76 -13.01
C ILE A 298 -9.05 14.95 -12.21
N TRP A 299 -7.78 15.39 -12.18
CA TRP A 299 -6.75 14.73 -11.39
C TRP A 299 -7.11 14.69 -9.90
N ASN A 300 -7.51 15.82 -9.30
CA ASN A 300 -7.86 15.85 -7.89
C ASN A 300 -9.08 14.95 -7.58
N MET A 301 -10.03 14.83 -8.51
CA MET A 301 -11.13 13.87 -8.38
C MET A 301 -10.69 12.41 -8.50
N VAL A 302 -9.75 12.09 -9.39
CA VAL A 302 -9.19 10.72 -9.53
C VAL A 302 -8.35 10.35 -8.31
N ASP A 303 -7.46 11.24 -7.90
CA ASP A 303 -6.50 11.01 -6.82
C ASP A 303 -7.20 10.97 -5.45
N LEU A 304 -8.40 11.55 -5.38
CA LEU A 304 -9.24 11.68 -4.18
C LEU A 304 -8.48 12.29 -3.00
N GLU A 305 -7.45 13.08 -3.32
CA GLU A 305 -6.75 13.94 -2.40
C GLU A 305 -7.57 15.22 -2.25
N PHE A 306 -8.45 15.25 -1.25
CA PHE A 306 -9.09 16.50 -0.85
C PHE A 306 -8.05 17.36 -0.14
N GLN A 307 -7.16 17.98 -0.91
CA GLN A 307 -6.33 19.06 -0.39
C GLN A 307 -7.28 20.16 0.09
N SER A 308 -7.21 20.51 1.38
CA SER A 308 -7.74 21.80 1.81
C SER A 308 -6.92 22.85 1.06
N ASN A 309 -7.50 23.47 0.04
CA ASN A 309 -6.85 24.48 -0.80
C ASN A 309 -6.40 25.74 -0.03
N ASP A 310 -6.59 25.78 1.28
CA ASP A 310 -6.19 26.88 2.13
C ASP A 310 -4.88 26.58 2.87
N GLN A 311 -3.77 27.05 2.31
CA GLN A 311 -2.56 27.34 3.08
C GLN A 311 -2.78 28.46 4.13
N ASN A 312 -4.00 29.01 4.25
CA ASN A 312 -4.39 30.03 5.23
C ASN A 312 -5.41 29.56 6.27
N THR A 313 -5.93 28.33 6.21
CA THR A 313 -6.82 27.82 7.25
C THR A 313 -6.01 26.98 8.23
N ASN A 314 -5.72 27.57 9.39
CA ASN A 314 -5.32 26.84 10.57
C ASN A 314 -6.33 25.72 10.87
N GLY A 315 -6.06 24.51 10.38
CA GLY A 315 -6.46 23.22 10.97
C GLY A 315 -7.90 23.09 11.45
N LYS A 316 -8.88 23.66 10.74
CA LYS A 316 -10.28 23.30 10.94
C LYS A 316 -10.67 22.38 9.81
N MET A 317 -10.79 21.08 10.10
CA MET A 317 -11.57 20.17 9.25
C MET A 317 -12.93 20.84 9.07
N GLU A 318 -13.20 21.29 7.85
CA GLU A 318 -14.51 21.81 7.51
C GLU A 318 -15.54 20.70 7.73
N ASP A 319 -16.69 21.06 8.32
CA ASP A 319 -17.71 20.08 8.63
C ASP A 319 -18.22 19.38 7.35
N THR A 320 -18.82 18.20 7.52
CA THR A 320 -19.35 17.38 6.43
C THR A 320 -20.31 18.14 5.51
N ALA A 321 -21.04 19.15 6.02
CA ALA A 321 -21.92 19.99 5.23
C ALA A 321 -21.13 20.94 4.31
N SER A 322 -19.94 21.40 4.68
CA SER A 322 -19.06 22.18 3.81
C SER A 322 -18.48 21.32 2.67
N SER A 323 -17.99 20.11 2.97
CA SER A 323 -17.49 19.20 1.91
C SER A 323 -18.63 18.72 0.99
N THR A 324 -19.81 18.45 1.55
CA THR A 324 -21.02 18.13 0.78
C THR A 324 -21.44 19.32 -0.07
N ARG A 325 -21.33 20.56 0.45
CA ARG A 325 -21.64 21.77 -0.30
C ARG A 325 -20.65 22.01 -1.43
N ALA A 326 -19.35 21.82 -1.22
CA ALA A 326 -18.35 21.89 -2.28
C ALA A 326 -18.60 20.83 -3.37
N PHE A 327 -18.94 19.60 -2.98
CA PHE A 327 -19.35 18.54 -3.92
C PHE A 327 -20.64 18.90 -4.67
N CYS A 328 -21.64 19.45 -4.00
CA CYS A 328 -22.86 19.94 -4.63
C CYS A 328 -22.60 21.14 -5.54
N GLU A 329 -21.70 22.05 -5.18
CA GLU A 329 -21.31 23.22 -5.97
C GLU A 329 -20.65 22.78 -7.28
N ILE A 330 -19.72 21.83 -7.20
CA ILE A 330 -19.12 21.14 -8.35
C ILE A 330 -20.19 20.51 -9.25
N LEU A 331 -21.18 19.82 -8.67
CA LEU A 331 -22.26 19.20 -9.42
C LEU A 331 -23.28 20.20 -9.97
N SER A 332 -23.32 21.42 -9.43
CA SER A 332 -24.37 22.40 -9.70
C SER A 332 -24.02 23.42 -10.77
N GLU A 333 -22.83 23.35 -11.39
CA GLU A 333 -22.28 24.35 -12.32
C GLU A 333 -23.36 25.23 -12.97
N LYS A 334 -23.67 26.36 -12.33
CA LYS A 334 -23.88 27.59 -13.08
C LYS A 334 -22.48 27.99 -13.48
N THR A 335 -22.10 27.60 -14.69
CA THR A 335 -21.06 28.26 -15.46
C THR A 335 -21.23 29.76 -15.24
N ALA A 336 -20.29 30.39 -14.54
CA ALA A 336 -20.19 31.83 -14.56
C ALA A 336 -19.80 32.18 -16.00
N ASP A 337 -20.80 32.53 -16.80
CA ASP A 337 -20.62 33.31 -18.02
C ASP A 337 -19.86 34.58 -17.63
N THR A 338 -18.55 34.57 -17.81
CA THR A 338 -17.76 35.79 -17.91
C THR A 338 -17.66 36.14 -19.39
N GLY A 339 -18.54 37.05 -19.80
CA GLY A 339 -18.43 37.76 -21.08
C GLY A 339 -17.28 38.75 -21.13
#